data_AF-A0AAE7J8H4-F1
#
_entry.id   AF-A0AAE7J8H4-F1
#
_cell.length_a   1.000
_cell.length_b   1.000
_cell.length_c   1.000
_cell.angle_alpha   90.00
_cell.angle_beta   90.00
_cell.angle_gamma   90.00
#
_symmetry.space_group_name_H-M   'P 1'
#
loop_
_entity.id
_entity.type
_entity.pdbx_description
1 polymer ?
#
loop_
_entity_poly.entity_id
_entity_poly.type
_entity_poly.pdbx_seq_one_letter_code
_entity_poly.pdbx_strand_id
1 'polypeptide(L)'
;MITTTSSLLSQRALQRARQAMACLPFTWRFYQVLEEEALSSTALLERSDRTQFCQQPLTASRIEDDFIWLIQLGVLRREVDGQGLTERVRLTPMGRECLRCWTGAIPRASLPQRLHHWLRRYRPRL
;
A
#
# COMPACT_ATOMS: atom_id res chain seq x y z
N MET A 1 30.69 -14.11 3.38
CA MET A 1 29.82 -13.65 4.49
C MET A 1 29.11 -12.34 4.10
N ILE A 2 28.10 -12.38 3.22
CA ILE A 2 27.41 -11.16 2.73
C ILE A 2 25.87 -11.24 2.96
N THR A 3 25.36 -12.35 3.49
CA THR A 3 23.92 -12.66 3.45
C THR A 3 23.10 -12.00 4.58
N THR A 4 23.72 -11.67 5.71
CA THR A 4 22.99 -11.25 6.93
C THR A 4 22.47 -9.81 6.87
N THR A 5 23.23 -8.89 6.25
CA THR A 5 22.82 -7.47 6.18
C THR A 5 21.67 -7.25 5.19
N SER A 6 21.69 -7.99 4.07
CA SER A 6 20.63 -7.94 3.05
C SER A 6 19.29 -8.43 3.62
N SER A 7 19.27 -9.51 4.40
CA SER A 7 18.05 -10.04 5.00
C SER A 7 17.43 -9.11 6.06
N LEU A 8 18.25 -8.45 6.89
CA LEU A 8 17.79 -7.49 7.90
C LEU A 8 17.19 -6.22 7.26
N LEU A 9 17.78 -5.73 6.17
CA LEU A 9 17.24 -4.59 5.41
C LEU A 9 15.88 -4.96 4.79
N SER A 10 15.76 -6.16 4.23
CA SER A 10 14.47 -6.67 3.71
C SER A 10 13.42 -6.80 4.81
N GLN A 11 13.78 -7.27 6.01
CA GLN A 11 12.85 -7.35 7.14
C GLN A 11 12.36 -5.96 7.61
N ARG A 12 13.27 -4.98 7.70
CA ARG A 12 12.89 -3.60 8.05
C ARG A 12 11.98 -2.97 6.98
N ALA A 13 12.26 -3.22 5.70
CA ALA A 13 11.42 -2.77 4.59
C ALA A 13 10.00 -3.37 4.68
N LEU A 14 9.91 -4.68 4.91
CA LEU A 14 8.63 -5.39 5.11
C LEU A 14 7.86 -4.85 6.32
N GLN A 15 8.55 -4.61 7.46
CA GLN A 15 7.90 -4.05 8.65
C GLN A 15 7.36 -2.65 8.39
N ARG A 16 8.13 -1.78 7.72
CA ARG A 16 7.70 -0.43 7.34
C ARG A 16 6.50 -0.46 6.40
N ALA A 17 6.52 -1.35 5.41
CA ALA A 17 5.42 -1.56 4.48
C ALA A 17 4.14 -2.02 5.21
N ARG A 18 4.24 -3.03 6.08
CA ARG A 18 3.10 -3.52 6.88
C ARG A 18 2.51 -2.43 7.77
N GLN A 19 3.37 -1.63 8.43
CA GLN A 19 2.90 -0.51 9.25
C GLN A 19 2.14 0.51 8.41
N ALA A 20 2.63 0.84 7.21
CA ALA A 20 1.95 1.77 6.32
C ALA A 20 0.59 1.24 5.87
N MET A 21 0.52 -0.02 5.43
CA MET A 21 -0.74 -0.66 5.04
C MET A 21 -1.79 -0.63 6.16
N ALA A 22 -1.37 -0.80 7.43
CA ALA A 22 -2.25 -0.71 8.60
C ALA A 22 -2.67 0.72 8.99
N CYS A 23 -1.91 1.74 8.55
CA CYS A 23 -2.21 3.16 8.81
C CYS A 23 -3.03 3.82 7.71
N LEU A 24 -3.00 3.26 6.50
CA LEU A 24 -3.73 3.72 5.33
C LEU A 24 -5.20 3.24 5.35
N PRO A 25 -6.08 3.92 4.60
CA PRO A 25 -7.51 3.63 4.62
C PRO A 25 -7.93 2.36 3.85
N PHE A 26 -6.99 1.65 3.22
CA PHE A 26 -7.27 0.50 2.37
C PHE A 26 -7.51 -0.77 3.19
N THR A 27 -8.51 -1.55 2.79
CA THR A 27 -8.84 -2.85 3.40
C THR A 27 -7.94 -3.96 2.87
N TRP A 28 -8.00 -5.14 3.50
CA TRP A 28 -7.38 -6.34 2.95
C TRP A 28 -7.89 -6.67 1.53
N ARG A 29 -9.20 -6.53 1.29
CA ARG A 29 -9.85 -6.80 0.00
C ARG A 29 -9.33 -5.91 -1.12
N PHE A 30 -8.97 -4.65 -0.83
CA PHE A 30 -8.32 -3.76 -1.80
C PHE A 30 -7.03 -4.37 -2.36
N TYR A 31 -6.16 -4.86 -1.48
CA TYR A 31 -4.89 -5.42 -1.93
C TYR A 31 -5.08 -6.77 -2.64
N GLN A 32 -6.08 -7.57 -2.27
CA GLN A 32 -6.42 -8.79 -2.99
C GLN A 32 -6.83 -8.52 -4.44
N VAL A 33 -7.70 -7.53 -4.68
CA VAL A 33 -8.08 -7.18 -6.04
C VAL A 33 -6.86 -6.76 -6.87
N LEU A 34 -5.90 -6.08 -6.25
CA LEU A 34 -4.64 -5.70 -6.91
C LEU A 34 -3.69 -6.88 -7.22
N GLU A 35 -3.97 -8.10 -6.73
CA GLU A 35 -3.31 -9.32 -7.20
C GLU A 35 -3.85 -9.80 -8.55
N GLU A 36 -5.14 -9.58 -8.79
CA GLU A 36 -5.88 -10.06 -9.97
C GLU A 36 -5.83 -9.04 -11.10
N GLU A 37 -6.09 -7.77 -10.79
CA GLU A 37 -6.20 -6.68 -11.75
C GLU A 37 -5.43 -5.43 -11.32
N ALA A 38 -5.12 -4.55 -12.28
CA ALA A 38 -4.58 -3.24 -11.96
C ALA A 38 -5.72 -2.23 -11.81
N LEU A 39 -5.63 -1.32 -10.82
CA LEU A 39 -6.65 -0.30 -10.59
C LEU A 39 -6.05 1.11 -10.63
N SER A 40 -6.78 2.06 -11.20
CA SER A 40 -6.50 3.49 -11.03
C SER A 40 -7.29 4.06 -9.84
N SER A 41 -6.91 5.26 -9.40
CA SER A 41 -7.62 5.97 -8.33
C SER A 41 -9.05 6.34 -8.72
N THR A 42 -9.29 6.66 -10.00
CA THR A 42 -10.60 6.92 -10.60
C THR A 42 -11.45 5.65 -10.65
N ALA A 43 -10.91 4.55 -11.19
CA ALA A 43 -11.60 3.28 -11.24
C ALA A 43 -12.03 2.81 -9.84
N LEU A 44 -11.18 2.98 -8.82
CA LEU A 44 -11.54 2.64 -7.44
C LEU A 44 -12.72 3.46 -6.90
N LEU A 45 -12.85 4.72 -7.31
CA LEU A 45 -13.97 5.58 -6.87
C LEU A 45 -15.30 5.23 -7.52
N GLU A 46 -15.27 4.80 -8.77
CA GLU A 46 -16.44 4.48 -9.60
C GLU A 46 -17.08 3.13 -9.25
N ARG A 47 -16.35 2.29 -8.52
CA ARG A 47 -16.84 0.98 -8.07
C ARG A 47 -18.02 1.08 -7.10
N SER A 48 -19.08 0.35 -7.41
CA SER A 48 -20.27 0.22 -6.55
C SER A 48 -19.94 -0.39 -5.18
N ASP A 49 -18.93 -1.25 -5.11
CA ASP A 49 -18.44 -1.96 -3.92
C ASP A 49 -17.30 -1.21 -3.19
N ARG A 50 -17.11 0.09 -3.43
CA ARG A 50 -15.97 0.87 -2.89
C ARG A 50 -15.76 0.77 -1.39
N THR A 51 -16.83 0.66 -0.61
CA THR A 51 -16.78 0.54 0.86
C THR A 51 -16.08 -0.73 1.32
N GLN A 52 -15.97 -1.75 0.46
CA GLN A 52 -15.20 -2.97 0.73
C GLN A 52 -13.69 -2.75 0.56
N PHE A 53 -13.26 -1.70 -0.14
CA PHE A 53 -11.85 -1.40 -0.43
C PHE A 53 -11.28 -0.28 0.43
N CYS A 54 -12.11 0.68 0.82
CA CYS A 54 -11.70 1.83 1.63
C CYS A 54 -12.59 1.95 2.85
N GLN A 55 -11.98 2.03 4.03
CA GLN A 55 -12.70 2.11 5.30
C GLN A 55 -13.15 3.54 5.66
N GLN A 56 -12.86 4.52 4.80
CA GLN A 56 -13.30 5.91 4.92
C GLN A 56 -13.51 6.50 3.51
N PRO A 57 -14.39 7.51 3.35
CA PRO A 57 -14.55 8.20 2.08
C PRO A 57 -13.25 8.93 1.69
N LEU A 58 -12.86 8.83 0.42
CA LEU A 58 -11.66 9.46 -0.13
C LEU A 58 -11.96 10.09 -1.49
N THR A 59 -11.11 11.02 -1.90
CA THR A 59 -11.08 11.59 -3.26
C THR A 59 -10.01 10.89 -4.10
N ALA A 60 -10.06 11.06 -5.43
CA ALA A 60 -9.13 10.40 -6.35
C ALA A 60 -7.69 10.82 -6.03
N SER A 61 -7.48 12.13 -5.83
CA SER A 61 -6.18 12.69 -5.45
C SER A 61 -5.65 12.12 -4.13
N ARG A 62 -6.50 11.89 -3.11
CA ARG A 62 -6.03 11.26 -1.86
C ARG A 62 -5.64 9.79 -2.06
N ILE A 63 -6.41 9.05 -2.86
CA ILE A 63 -6.07 7.67 -3.22
C ILE A 63 -4.74 7.65 -3.99
N GLU A 64 -4.54 8.60 -4.89
CA GLU A 64 -3.32 8.75 -5.68
C GLU A 64 -2.10 9.02 -4.81
N ASP A 65 -2.22 9.92 -3.83
CA ASP A 65 -1.16 10.20 -2.85
C ASP A 65 -0.81 8.94 -2.04
N ASP A 66 -1.82 8.14 -1.66
CA ASP A 66 -1.64 6.88 -0.95
C ASP A 66 -0.99 5.80 -1.85
N PHE A 67 -1.33 5.77 -3.14
CA PHE A 67 -0.68 4.91 -4.12
C PHE A 67 0.80 5.27 -4.28
N ILE A 68 1.11 6.55 -4.45
CA ILE A 68 2.50 7.04 -4.54
C ILE A 68 3.30 6.62 -3.30
N TRP A 69 2.71 6.77 -2.11
CA TRP A 69 3.36 6.35 -0.87
C TRP A 69 3.62 4.84 -0.84
N LEU A 70 2.63 4.02 -1.20
CA LEU A 70 2.80 2.57 -1.27
C LEU A 70 3.80 2.13 -2.36
N ILE A 71 3.94 2.89 -3.45
CA ILE A 71 4.98 2.67 -4.48
C ILE A 71 6.37 2.97 -3.93
N GLN A 72 6.54 4.10 -3.24
CA GLN A 72 7.82 4.45 -2.59
C GLN A 72 8.25 3.42 -1.55
N LEU A 73 7.27 2.79 -0.89
CA LEU A 73 7.52 1.68 0.03
C LEU A 73 7.78 0.35 -0.68
N GLY A 74 7.47 0.24 -1.97
CA GLY A 74 7.59 -0.94 -2.82
C GLY A 74 6.44 -1.95 -2.69
N VAL A 75 5.34 -1.58 -2.02
CA VAL A 75 4.13 -2.43 -1.89
C VAL A 75 3.36 -2.48 -3.20
N LEU A 76 3.26 -1.32 -3.87
CA LEU A 76 2.63 -1.18 -5.17
C LEU A 76 3.68 -0.83 -6.24
N ARG A 77 3.31 -1.04 -7.50
CA ARG A 77 4.02 -0.49 -8.66
C ARG A 77 3.01 0.01 -9.67
N ARG A 78 3.41 0.96 -10.51
CA ARG A 78 2.60 1.36 -11.67
C ARG A 78 2.56 0.24 -12.70
N GLU A 79 1.42 0.08 -13.32
CA GLU A 79 1.30 -0.72 -14.53
C GLU A 79 1.80 0.09 -15.72
N VAL A 80 2.48 -0.59 -16.62
CA VAL A 80 2.97 -0.03 -17.88
C VAL A 80 2.05 -0.55 -18.98
N ASP A 81 1.48 0.34 -19.78
CA ASP A 81 0.90 -0.03 -21.06
C ASP A 81 1.99 -0.03 -22.14
N GLY A 82 1.70 -0.54 -23.33
CA GLY A 82 2.69 -0.57 -24.43
C GLY A 82 3.22 0.80 -24.87
N GLN A 83 2.77 1.90 -24.26
CA GLN A 83 3.08 3.29 -24.61
C GLN A 83 3.66 4.10 -23.44
N GLY A 84 3.62 3.60 -22.20
CA GLY A 84 4.15 4.29 -21.02
C GLY A 84 3.60 3.81 -19.68
N LEU A 85 3.97 4.52 -18.61
CA LEU A 85 3.40 4.29 -17.28
C LEU A 85 1.95 4.79 -17.26
N THR A 86 1.03 3.91 -16.86
CA THR A 86 -0.35 4.27 -16.59
C THR A 86 -0.51 4.79 -15.15
N GLU A 87 -1.64 5.42 -14.88
CA GLU A 87 -2.11 5.72 -13.52
C GLU A 87 -2.51 4.46 -12.72
N ARG A 88 -2.63 3.29 -13.37
CA ARG A 88 -3.05 2.05 -12.72
C ARG A 88 -1.91 1.49 -11.88
N VAL A 89 -2.24 0.87 -10.76
CA VAL A 89 -1.29 0.21 -9.87
C VAL A 89 -1.55 -1.29 -9.78
N ARG A 90 -0.50 -2.06 -9.51
CA ARG A 90 -0.56 -3.50 -9.20
C ARG A 90 0.19 -3.81 -7.92
N LEU A 91 -0.20 -4.88 -7.25
CA LEU A 91 0.51 -5.38 -6.08
C LEU A 91 1.88 -5.98 -6.48
N THR A 92 2.93 -5.68 -5.71
CA THR A 92 4.25 -6.28 -5.92
C THR A 92 4.40 -7.60 -5.15
N PRO A 93 5.45 -8.41 -5.43
CA PRO A 93 5.78 -9.56 -4.59
C PRO A 93 5.99 -9.21 -3.11
N MET A 94 6.58 -8.05 -2.82
CA MET A 94 6.74 -7.58 -1.44
C MET A 94 5.40 -7.23 -0.80
N GLY A 95 4.49 -6.60 -1.56
CA GLY A 95 3.12 -6.35 -1.12
C GLY A 95 2.39 -7.63 -0.73
N ARG A 96 2.51 -8.69 -1.55
CA ARG A 96 1.96 -10.02 -1.22
C ARG A 96 2.56 -10.60 0.04
N GLU A 97 3.87 -10.53 0.21
CA GLU A 97 4.54 -11.00 1.43
C GLU A 97 4.11 -10.20 2.69
N CYS A 98 3.72 -8.93 2.52
CA CYS A 98 3.11 -8.17 3.61
C CYS A 98 1.74 -8.73 3.99
N LEU A 99 0.89 -9.05 3.00
CA LEU A 99 -0.46 -9.58 3.22
C LEU A 99 -0.48 -10.94 3.89
N ARG A 100 0.53 -11.80 3.66
CA ARG A 100 0.60 -13.14 4.25
C ARG A 100 0.60 -13.14 5.78
N CYS A 101 0.92 -12.02 6.43
CA CYS A 101 0.82 -11.87 7.88
C CYS A 101 -0.60 -11.71 8.42
N TRP A 102 -1.60 -11.55 7.54
CA TRP A 102 -2.97 -11.30 7.93
C TRP A 102 -3.93 -12.30 7.29
N THR A 103 -4.86 -12.83 8.10
CA THR A 103 -5.90 -13.74 7.64
C THR A 103 -7.21 -12.97 7.47
N GLY A 104 -7.41 -12.35 6.31
CA GLY A 104 -8.68 -11.75 5.90
C GLY A 104 -8.92 -10.30 6.34
N ALA A 105 -8.12 -9.75 7.25
CA ALA A 105 -8.25 -8.35 7.69
C ALA A 105 -6.92 -7.72 8.07
N ILE A 106 -6.71 -6.47 7.66
CA ILE A 106 -5.57 -5.66 8.11
C ILE A 106 -5.98 -4.98 9.43
N PRO A 107 -5.25 -5.21 10.53
CA PRO A 107 -5.54 -4.56 11.80
C PRO A 107 -5.33 -3.05 11.65
N ARG A 108 -6.28 -2.26 12.16
CA ARG A 108 -6.11 -0.81 12.21
C ARG A 108 -4.98 -0.46 13.16
N ALA A 109 -4.02 0.33 12.67
CA ALA A 109 -2.99 0.90 13.51
C ALA A 109 -3.60 1.81 14.59
N SER A 110 -3.00 1.79 15.79
CA SER A 110 -3.41 2.66 16.89
C SER A 110 -3.17 4.15 16.54
N LEU A 111 -3.86 5.07 17.21
CA LEU A 111 -3.70 6.51 16.96
C LEU A 111 -2.23 6.99 17.03
N PRO A 112 -1.41 6.57 18.01
CA PRO A 112 0.02 6.91 18.05
C PRO A 112 0.79 6.37 16.84
N GLN A 113 0.48 5.14 16.41
CA GLN A 113 1.12 4.53 15.23
C GLN A 113 0.77 5.28 13.95
N ARG A 114 -0.48 5.75 13.82
CA ARG A 114 -0.93 6.56 12.68
C ARG A 114 -0.25 7.93 12.66
N LEU A 115 -0.09 8.58 13.82
CA LEU A 115 0.64 9.85 13.94
C LEU A 115 2.13 9.68 13.57
N HIS A 116 2.79 8.65 14.12
CA HIS A 116 4.19 8.35 13.79
C HIS A 116 4.37 8.04 12.30
N HIS A 117 3.45 7.26 11.71
CA HIS A 117 3.45 7.00 10.28
C HIS A 117 3.26 8.28 9.46
N TRP A 118 2.35 9.16 9.87
CA TRP A 118 2.13 10.45 9.22
C TRP A 118 3.39 11.33 9.27
N LEU A 119 4.06 11.41 10.42
CA LEU A 119 5.33 12.14 10.56
C LEU A 119 6.39 11.59 9.61
N ARG A 120 6.56 10.26 9.53
CA ARG A 120 7.52 9.65 8.61
C ARG A 120 7.21 9.88 7.14
N ARG A 121 5.92 9.91 6.78
CA ARG A 121 5.46 10.13 5.40
C ARG A 121 5.78 11.56 4.92
N TYR A 122 5.62 12.57 5.79
CA TYR A 122 5.80 13.98 5.41
C TYR A 122 7.11 14.60 5.89
N ARG A 123 7.84 13.93 6.79
CA ARG A 123 9.14 14.36 7.32
C ARG A 123 10.09 13.15 7.45
N PRO A 124 10.58 12.58 6.33
CA PRO A 124 11.42 11.37 6.35
C PRO A 124 12.81 11.56 7.01
N ARG A 125 13.15 12.77 7.46
CA ARG A 125 14.42 13.13 8.11
C ARG A 125 14.34 13.28 9.65
N LEU A 126 13.19 12.96 10.25
CA LEU A 126 12.99 12.92 11.71
C LEU A 126 13.00 11.50 12.25
#